data_AF-A0A0D9VFI1-F1
#
_entry.id   AF-A0A0D9VFI1-F1
#
_cell.length_a   1.000
_cell.length_b   1.000
_cell.length_c   1.000
_cell.angle_alpha   90.00
_cell.angle_beta   90.00
_cell.angle_gamma   90.00
#
_symmetry.space_group_name_H-M   'P 1'
#
loop_
_entity.id
_entity.type
_entity.pdbx_description
1 polymer ?
#
loop_
_entity_poly.entity_id
_entity_poly.type
_entity_poly.pdbx_seq_one_letter_code
_entity_poly.pdbx_strand_id
1 'polypeptide(L)'
;MPSPSPSRVQALYELCKRTFPSSPSSTADASPSSPPPDHAIPTISSLLDTITPADVGLRDDNLEDDGRGFAIGESDLLKYSEMAQPFTYLHVYNCDAFSIGIFCLPTSVAIPLHDHPGMIVFTKLLYGSMHVKSYDWVEPAVLASSNKPVRLGKLHKDDVLNAPCPIAVLYPQSGGNIHCVTSLSSCSFLDVVAPNPQYRFQSDEHFDFLTGQLCSAPTAAARHDKVAHGPDHFAWLETIDEPANMNVRNGMYAGPIVQV
;
A
#
# COMPACT_ATOMS: atom_id res chain seq x y z
N MET A 1 -26.39 13.95 -30.20
CA MET A 1 -24.95 13.69 -29.97
C MET A 1 -24.86 12.65 -28.85
N PRO A 2 -24.09 11.56 -28.99
CA PRO A 2 -23.81 10.68 -27.86
C PRO A 2 -23.09 11.47 -26.76
N SER A 3 -23.39 11.19 -25.49
CA SER A 3 -22.60 11.72 -24.38
C SER A 3 -21.14 11.25 -24.50
N PRO A 4 -20.14 12.08 -24.17
CA PRO A 4 -18.75 11.64 -24.15
C PRO A 4 -18.59 10.45 -23.20
N SER A 5 -17.76 9.47 -23.57
CA SER A 5 -17.44 8.34 -22.69
C SER A 5 -16.75 8.85 -21.42
N PRO A 6 -17.06 8.31 -20.24
CA PRO A 6 -16.41 8.71 -18.99
C PRO A 6 -14.90 8.47 -19.07
N SER A 7 -14.12 9.27 -18.32
CA SER A 7 -12.70 8.99 -18.13
C SER A 7 -12.51 7.64 -17.43
N ARG A 8 -11.33 7.03 -17.57
CA ARG A 8 -11.02 5.76 -16.86
C ARG A 8 -11.10 5.91 -15.34
N VAL A 9 -10.70 7.07 -14.83
CA VAL A 9 -10.78 7.40 -13.40
C VAL A 9 -12.24 7.50 -12.94
N GLN A 10 -13.12 8.12 -13.73
CA GLN A 10 -14.57 8.12 -13.46
C GLN A 10 -15.14 6.70 -13.49
N ALA A 11 -14.76 5.89 -14.48
CA ALA A 11 -15.21 4.50 -14.56
C ALA A 11 -14.76 3.66 -13.36
N LEU A 12 -13.53 3.90 -12.86
CA LEU A 12 -13.00 3.25 -11.65
C LEU A 12 -13.82 3.64 -10.43
N TYR A 13 -14.11 4.93 -10.26
CA TYR A 13 -14.97 5.43 -9.19
C TYR A 13 -16.36 4.76 -9.21
N GLU A 14 -17.04 4.74 -10.35
CA GLU A 14 -18.39 4.15 -10.49
C GLU A 14 -18.39 2.63 -10.26
N LEU A 15 -17.29 1.96 -10.61
CA LEU A 15 -17.13 0.54 -10.30
C LEU A 15 -16.93 0.33 -8.80
N CYS A 16 -16.02 1.07 -8.17
CA CYS A 16 -15.79 0.98 -6.72
C CYS A 16 -17.05 1.30 -5.92
N LYS A 17 -17.81 2.33 -6.29
CA LYS A 17 -19.09 2.71 -5.66
C LYS A 17 -20.13 1.59 -5.71
N ARG A 18 -20.19 0.84 -6.80
CA ARG A 18 -21.09 -0.33 -6.95
C ARG A 18 -20.60 -1.56 -6.19
N THR A 19 -19.28 -1.73 -6.07
CA THR A 19 -18.67 -2.88 -5.39
C THR A 19 -18.63 -2.72 -3.88
N PHE A 20 -18.33 -1.50 -3.39
CA PHE A 20 -18.16 -1.16 -1.99
C PHE A 20 -19.28 -0.18 -1.57
N PRO A 21 -20.48 -0.69 -1.22
CA PRO A 21 -21.56 0.18 -0.78
C PRO A 21 -21.25 0.76 0.61
N SER A 22 -21.50 2.06 0.78
CA SER A 22 -21.48 2.70 2.10
C SER A 22 -22.52 2.06 3.01
N SER A 23 -22.10 1.64 4.21
CA SER A 23 -23.04 1.14 5.21
C SER A 23 -23.91 2.31 5.72
N PRO A 24 -25.24 2.18 5.77
CA PRO A 24 -26.09 3.24 6.29
C PRO A 24 -25.87 3.37 7.81
N SER A 25 -25.13 4.42 8.21
CA SER A 25 -25.06 5.01 9.56
C SER A 25 -24.74 4.08 10.75
N SER A 26 -23.58 4.32 11.36
CA SER A 26 -23.36 4.45 12.81
C SER A 26 -24.41 3.84 13.76
N THR A 27 -24.52 2.52 13.76
CA THR A 27 -24.96 1.77 14.94
C THR A 27 -23.81 0.86 15.34
N ALA A 28 -23.49 0.85 16.64
CA ALA A 28 -22.31 0.19 17.22
C ALA A 28 -22.27 -1.35 17.06
N ASP A 29 -23.20 -1.91 16.28
CA ASP A 29 -23.35 -3.34 15.96
C ASP A 29 -23.19 -3.62 14.45
N ALA A 30 -22.45 -2.75 13.72
CA ALA A 30 -22.15 -2.99 12.31
C ALA A 30 -21.33 -4.29 12.16
N SER A 31 -22.02 -5.36 11.75
CA SER A 31 -21.39 -6.60 11.29
C SER A 31 -20.35 -6.28 10.21
N PRO A 32 -19.23 -7.05 10.14
CA PRO A 32 -18.21 -6.81 9.14
C PRO A 32 -18.87 -6.75 7.76
N SER A 33 -18.58 -5.69 7.01
CA SER A 33 -19.07 -5.48 5.65
C SER A 33 -18.98 -6.79 4.88
N SER A 34 -20.09 -7.26 4.31
CA SER A 34 -20.13 -8.50 3.53
C SER A 34 -18.99 -8.52 2.52
N PRO A 35 -18.31 -9.66 2.33
CA PRO A 35 -17.21 -9.74 1.36
C PRO A 35 -17.69 -9.29 -0.02
N PRO A 36 -16.83 -8.61 -0.80
CA PRO A 36 -17.22 -8.17 -2.14
C PRO A 36 -17.61 -9.39 -3.00
N PRO A 37 -18.51 -9.23 -3.98
CA PRO A 37 -18.92 -10.33 -4.86
C PRO A 37 -17.71 -10.98 -5.57
N ASP A 38 -17.77 -12.29 -5.82
CA ASP A 38 -16.65 -13.06 -6.40
C ASP A 38 -16.06 -12.45 -7.70
N HIS A 39 -16.92 -11.87 -8.53
CA HIS A 39 -16.52 -11.26 -9.80
C HIS A 39 -15.97 -9.82 -9.65
N ALA A 40 -16.12 -9.21 -8.48
CA ALA A 40 -15.77 -7.81 -8.28
C ALA A 40 -14.26 -7.58 -8.31
N ILE A 41 -13.47 -8.44 -7.66
CA ILE A 41 -12.01 -8.32 -7.64
C ILE A 41 -11.43 -8.40 -9.07
N PRO A 42 -11.73 -9.43 -9.89
CA PRO A 42 -11.22 -9.47 -11.26
C PRO A 42 -11.70 -8.31 -12.14
N THR A 43 -12.91 -7.80 -11.92
CA THR A 43 -13.46 -6.68 -12.69
C THR A 43 -12.75 -5.38 -12.36
N ILE A 44 -12.50 -5.09 -11.08
CA ILE A 44 -11.72 -3.91 -10.65
C ILE A 44 -10.29 -4.02 -11.17
N SER A 45 -9.64 -5.17 -11.00
CA SER A 45 -8.28 -5.38 -11.49
C SER A 45 -8.17 -5.19 -13.01
N SER A 46 -9.13 -5.71 -13.79
CA SER A 46 -9.13 -5.55 -15.24
C SER A 46 -9.28 -4.09 -15.66
N LEU A 47 -10.12 -3.31 -14.96
CA LEU A 47 -10.29 -1.89 -15.24
C LEU A 47 -9.03 -1.09 -14.85
N LEU A 48 -8.50 -1.35 -13.66
CA LEU A 48 -7.23 -0.76 -13.19
C LEU A 48 -6.11 -1.01 -14.19
N ASP A 49 -6.00 -2.23 -14.73
CA ASP A 49 -4.96 -2.60 -15.69
C ASP A 49 -4.99 -1.76 -16.99
N THR A 50 -6.13 -1.14 -17.31
CA THR A 50 -6.23 -0.21 -18.45
C THR A 50 -5.81 1.24 -18.18
N ILE A 51 -5.63 1.63 -16.90
CA ILE A 51 -5.27 3.00 -16.51
C ILE A 51 -3.80 3.28 -16.80
N THR A 52 -3.49 4.37 -17.50
CA THR A 52 -2.12 4.81 -17.77
C THR A 52 -1.75 6.01 -16.88
N PRO A 53 -0.47 6.37 -16.76
CA PRO A 53 -0.05 7.59 -16.07
C PRO A 53 -0.80 8.85 -16.57
N ALA A 54 -1.01 8.96 -17.88
CA ALA A 54 -1.70 10.10 -18.49
C ALA A 54 -3.20 10.17 -18.09
N ASP A 55 -3.86 9.03 -17.89
CA ASP A 55 -5.27 8.99 -17.46
C ASP A 55 -5.46 9.58 -16.06
N VAL A 56 -4.40 9.64 -15.24
CA VAL A 56 -4.39 10.19 -13.88
C VAL A 56 -3.60 11.50 -13.77
N GLY A 57 -3.24 12.12 -14.90
CA GLY A 57 -2.57 13.42 -14.93
C GLY A 57 -1.08 13.39 -14.61
N LEU A 58 -0.43 12.21 -14.63
CA LEU A 58 1.02 12.09 -14.54
C LEU A 58 1.58 12.20 -15.97
N ARG A 59 2.47 13.17 -16.22
CA ARG A 59 3.08 13.46 -17.52
C ARG A 59 4.60 13.34 -17.43
N ASP A 60 5.26 13.08 -18.56
CA ASP A 60 6.71 12.84 -18.65
C ASP A 60 7.58 14.03 -18.17
N ASP A 61 7.08 15.26 -18.26
CA ASP A 61 7.76 16.47 -17.75
C ASP A 61 7.90 16.47 -16.21
N ASN A 62 7.04 15.73 -15.49
CA ASN A 62 7.18 15.49 -14.06
C ASN A 62 8.04 14.27 -13.71
N LEU A 63 8.51 13.50 -14.71
CA LEU A 63 9.29 12.26 -14.51
C LEU A 63 10.80 12.49 -14.60
N GLU A 64 11.23 13.59 -15.24
CA GLU A 64 12.65 13.93 -15.44
C GLU A 64 13.17 15.06 -14.53
N ASP A 65 12.30 15.77 -13.79
CA ASP A 65 12.66 17.02 -13.08
C ASP A 65 13.03 16.88 -11.59
N ASP A 66 13.22 15.67 -11.06
CA ASP A 66 13.82 15.49 -9.72
C ASP A 66 15.37 15.44 -9.77
N GLY A 67 15.96 15.79 -10.92
CA GLY A 67 17.38 15.58 -11.23
C GLY A 67 18.24 16.81 -11.57
N ARG A 68 17.72 18.05 -11.65
CA ARG A 68 18.55 19.25 -11.86
C ARG A 68 17.95 20.52 -11.27
N GLY A 69 18.51 20.99 -10.15
CA GLY A 69 18.13 22.31 -9.65
C GLY A 69 18.99 22.96 -8.57
N PHE A 70 20.05 22.31 -8.06
CA PHE A 70 20.97 23.01 -7.17
C PHE A 70 22.42 22.65 -7.48
N ALA A 71 23.16 23.61 -8.04
CA ALA A 71 24.60 23.61 -7.96
C ALA A 71 24.97 23.85 -6.49
N ILE A 72 25.17 22.77 -5.74
CA ILE A 72 25.68 22.83 -4.37
C ILE A 72 27.01 22.11 -4.33
N GLY A 73 28.03 22.79 -3.80
CA GLY A 73 29.37 22.23 -3.65
C GLY A 73 29.36 20.96 -2.82
N GLU A 74 30.43 20.18 -2.96
CA GLU A 74 30.69 18.89 -2.28
C GLU A 74 30.46 18.91 -0.74
N SER A 75 30.33 20.10 -0.13
CA SER A 75 30.03 20.30 1.28
C SER A 75 28.56 20.07 1.71
N ASP A 76 27.57 20.06 0.80
CA ASP A 76 26.14 19.92 1.18
C ASP A 76 25.53 18.52 0.95
N LEU A 77 26.24 17.60 0.30
CA LEU A 77 25.82 16.21 0.15
C LEU A 77 25.76 15.46 1.50
N LEU A 78 26.55 15.89 2.48
CA LEU A 78 26.61 15.28 3.81
C LEU A 78 25.47 15.76 4.73
N LYS A 79 24.74 16.82 4.38
CA LYS A 79 23.60 17.31 5.17
C LYS A 79 22.26 16.75 4.71
N TYR A 80 22.13 16.44 3.41
CA TYR A 80 20.92 15.82 2.85
C TYR A 80 20.83 14.31 3.10
N SER A 81 21.91 13.66 3.54
CA SER A 81 21.89 12.25 3.93
C SER A 81 21.12 11.97 5.23
N GLU A 82 20.76 13.01 6.01
CA GLU A 82 20.05 12.86 7.28
C GLU A 82 18.55 13.19 7.21
N MET A 83 18.06 13.86 6.16
CA MET A 83 16.62 14.12 5.98
C MET A 83 16.05 13.24 4.87
N ALA A 84 15.17 12.32 5.25
CA ALA A 84 14.48 11.47 4.29
C ALA A 84 13.73 12.31 3.25
N GLN A 85 14.02 12.06 1.98
CA GLN A 85 13.34 12.71 0.88
C GLN A 85 11.83 12.39 0.95
N PRO A 86 10.95 13.41 0.87
CA PRO A 86 9.53 13.18 0.95
C PRO A 86 9.02 12.48 -0.31
N PHE A 87 8.04 11.60 -0.16
CA PHE A 87 7.19 11.17 -1.27
C PHE A 87 5.89 11.99 -1.31
N THR A 88 5.25 12.00 -2.48
CA THR A 88 4.02 12.76 -2.69
C THR A 88 2.81 11.83 -2.72
N TYR A 89 1.76 12.18 -1.98
CA TYR A 89 0.44 11.56 -2.07
C TYR A 89 -0.50 12.49 -2.85
N LEU A 90 -1.14 11.97 -3.90
CA LEU A 90 -2.17 12.65 -4.67
C LEU A 90 -3.52 12.03 -4.32
N HIS A 91 -4.36 12.83 -3.68
CA HIS A 91 -5.73 12.45 -3.37
C HIS A 91 -6.60 12.47 -4.63
N VAL A 92 -7.23 11.35 -4.98
CA VAL A 92 -8.17 11.28 -6.12
C VAL A 92 -9.61 11.34 -5.64
N TYR A 93 -9.97 10.48 -4.68
CA TYR A 93 -11.31 10.42 -4.11
C TYR A 93 -11.33 9.64 -2.79
N ASN A 94 -12.23 9.97 -1.87
CA ASN A 94 -12.58 9.10 -0.76
C ASN A 94 -14.05 9.20 -0.35
N CYS A 95 -14.57 8.15 0.28
CA CYS A 95 -15.79 8.14 1.09
C CYS A 95 -15.65 7.08 2.18
N ASP A 96 -16.69 6.81 2.97
CA ASP A 96 -16.63 5.82 4.06
C ASP A 96 -16.28 4.40 3.55
N ALA A 97 -16.67 4.08 2.32
CA ALA A 97 -16.57 2.73 1.76
C ALA A 97 -15.25 2.43 1.06
N PHE A 98 -14.56 3.43 0.50
CA PHE A 98 -13.27 3.25 -0.16
C PHE A 98 -12.53 4.57 -0.36
N SER A 99 -11.23 4.47 -0.64
CA SER A 99 -10.40 5.60 -1.08
C SER A 99 -9.59 5.24 -2.31
N ILE A 100 -9.34 6.23 -3.17
CA ILE A 100 -8.45 6.17 -4.32
C ILE A 100 -7.34 7.20 -4.12
N GLY A 101 -6.09 6.74 -4.13
CA GLY A 101 -4.92 7.58 -3.94
C GLY A 101 -3.78 7.16 -4.87
N ILE A 102 -2.87 8.09 -5.12
CA ILE A 102 -1.68 7.84 -5.93
C ILE A 102 -0.46 8.25 -5.12
N PHE A 103 0.54 7.37 -5.06
CA PHE A 103 1.81 7.64 -4.43
C PHE A 103 2.86 7.89 -5.52
N CYS A 104 3.66 8.93 -5.36
CA CYS A 104 4.79 9.25 -6.25
C CYS A 104 6.06 9.29 -5.39
N LEU A 105 6.95 8.32 -5.63
CA LEU A 105 8.16 8.11 -4.84
C LEU A 105 9.38 8.48 -5.70
N PRO A 106 10.20 9.46 -5.28
CA PRO A 106 11.55 9.63 -5.80
C PRO A 106 12.37 8.37 -5.60
N THR A 107 13.45 8.18 -6.37
CA THR A 107 14.35 7.03 -6.23
C THR A 107 14.89 6.90 -4.79
N SER A 108 14.98 5.66 -4.28
CA SER A 108 15.48 5.33 -2.94
C SER A 108 14.62 5.80 -1.76
N VAL A 109 13.37 6.21 -2.01
CA VAL A 109 12.38 6.48 -0.97
C VAL A 109 11.65 5.19 -0.62
N ALA A 110 11.43 4.97 0.69
CA ALA A 110 10.73 3.81 1.20
C ALA A 110 9.42 4.21 1.88
N ILE A 111 8.37 3.43 1.65
CA ILE A 111 7.23 3.36 2.54
C ILE A 111 7.52 2.20 3.50
N PRO A 112 7.67 2.48 4.81
CA PRO A 112 8.03 1.48 5.82
C PRO A 112 7.05 0.31 5.86
N LEU A 113 7.45 -0.78 6.50
CA LEU A 113 6.58 -1.94 6.67
C LEU A 113 5.33 -1.54 7.47
N HIS A 114 4.17 -1.82 6.92
CA HIS A 114 2.87 -1.48 7.54
C HIS A 114 1.82 -2.51 7.15
N ASP A 115 0.71 -2.57 7.89
CA ASP A 115 -0.39 -3.48 7.61
C ASP A 115 -1.66 -2.77 7.13
N HIS A 116 -2.64 -3.58 6.73
CA HIS A 116 -3.94 -3.10 6.24
C HIS A 116 -5.08 -3.89 6.91
N PRO A 117 -5.34 -3.66 8.21
CA PRO A 117 -6.24 -4.50 8.98
C PRO A 117 -7.67 -4.45 8.43
N GLY A 118 -8.20 -5.63 8.10
CA GLY A 118 -9.57 -5.75 7.61
C GLY A 118 -9.83 -5.08 6.26
N MET A 119 -8.79 -4.74 5.49
CA MET A 119 -8.90 -4.06 4.20
C MET A 119 -8.50 -4.95 3.02
N ILE A 120 -9.10 -4.66 1.88
CA ILE A 120 -8.65 -5.12 0.55
C ILE A 120 -7.99 -3.91 -0.12
N VAL A 121 -6.80 -4.11 -0.67
CA VAL A 121 -6.08 -3.07 -1.41
C VAL A 121 -5.74 -3.58 -2.80
N PHE A 122 -6.06 -2.77 -3.81
CA PHE A 122 -5.63 -2.97 -5.19
C PHE A 122 -4.53 -1.98 -5.50
N THR A 123 -3.36 -2.47 -5.89
CA THR A 123 -2.21 -1.63 -6.21
C THR A 123 -1.82 -1.81 -7.67
N LYS A 124 -1.77 -0.70 -8.39
CA LYS A 124 -1.25 -0.63 -9.76
C LYS A 124 0.03 0.19 -9.81
N LEU A 125 1.14 -0.43 -10.20
CA LEU A 125 2.35 0.31 -10.58
C LEU A 125 2.14 0.99 -11.94
N LEU A 126 2.10 2.33 -11.94
CA LEU A 126 1.83 3.16 -13.12
C LEU A 126 3.08 3.34 -13.99
N TYR A 127 4.23 3.58 -13.37
CA TYR A 127 5.54 3.66 -14.03
C TYR A 127 6.69 3.40 -13.04
N GLY A 128 7.89 3.18 -13.56
CA GLY A 128 9.10 3.02 -12.76
C GLY A 128 9.24 1.62 -12.17
N SER A 129 10.07 1.52 -11.13
CA SER A 129 10.39 0.26 -10.47
C SER A 129 10.51 0.41 -8.96
N MET A 130 10.12 -0.65 -8.25
CA MET A 130 10.16 -0.73 -6.80
C MET A 130 10.51 -2.14 -6.34
N HIS A 131 11.19 -2.24 -5.22
CA HIS A 131 11.28 -3.47 -4.44
C HIS A 131 10.09 -3.54 -3.49
N VAL A 132 9.42 -4.69 -3.45
CA VAL A 132 8.30 -4.96 -2.56
C VAL A 132 8.64 -6.16 -1.70
N LYS A 133 8.52 -5.96 -0.38
CA LYS A 133 8.58 -7.06 0.59
C LYS A 133 7.26 -7.11 1.35
N SER A 134 6.63 -8.28 1.39
CA SER A 134 5.33 -8.46 2.03
C SER A 134 5.19 -9.77 2.77
N TYR A 135 4.31 -9.79 3.76
CA TYR A 135 4.04 -10.86 4.68
C TYR A 135 2.54 -10.99 4.92
N ASP A 136 2.12 -12.19 5.29
CA ASP A 136 0.82 -12.45 5.90
C ASP A 136 1.05 -12.99 7.32
N TRP A 137 0.15 -12.69 8.25
CA TRP A 137 0.23 -13.24 9.60
C TRP A 137 0.10 -14.77 9.59
N VAL A 138 0.90 -15.46 10.42
CA VAL A 138 0.69 -16.89 10.67
C VAL A 138 -0.54 -17.07 11.54
N GLU A 139 -1.44 -17.97 11.13
CA GLU A 139 -2.64 -18.35 11.87
C GLU A 139 -2.61 -19.84 12.28
N PRO A 140 -2.98 -20.18 13.52
CA PRO A 140 -3.33 -19.27 14.62
C PRO A 140 -2.12 -18.40 15.04
N ALA A 141 -2.40 -17.20 15.56
CA ALA A 141 -1.36 -16.23 15.96
C ALA A 141 -0.25 -16.86 16.81
N VAL A 142 0.99 -16.77 16.31
CA VAL A 142 2.20 -17.22 17.02
C VAL A 142 2.92 -15.99 17.57
N LEU A 143 3.05 -15.91 18.90
CA LEU A 143 3.67 -14.81 19.61
C LEU A 143 4.96 -15.26 20.30
N ALA A 144 6.01 -14.44 20.26
CA ALA A 144 7.16 -14.65 21.14
C ALA A 144 7.06 -13.74 22.37
N SER A 145 7.30 -14.31 23.54
CA SER A 145 7.33 -13.57 24.80
C SER A 145 8.60 -12.73 24.87
N SER A 146 8.47 -11.43 24.59
CA SER A 146 9.50 -10.42 24.85
C SER A 146 8.89 -9.23 25.60
N ASN A 147 9.69 -8.22 25.96
CA ASN A 147 9.19 -6.99 26.60
C ASN A 147 8.12 -6.25 25.76
N LYS A 148 8.05 -6.55 24.45
CA LYS A 148 6.96 -6.16 23.56
C LYS A 148 6.38 -7.39 22.85
N PRO A 149 5.06 -7.43 22.57
CA PRO A 149 4.48 -8.54 21.82
C PRO A 149 5.00 -8.51 20.37
N VAL A 150 5.69 -9.57 19.95
CA VAL A 150 6.08 -9.78 18.54
C VAL A 150 5.29 -10.94 17.96
N ARG A 151 4.82 -10.79 16.72
CA ARG A 151 3.98 -11.76 16.03
C ARG A 151 4.68 -12.33 14.79
N LEU A 152 4.48 -13.62 14.53
CA LEU A 152 5.11 -14.30 13.40
C LEU A 152 4.39 -13.98 12.08
N GLY A 153 5.12 -13.41 11.13
CA GLY A 153 4.70 -13.23 9.74
C GLY A 153 5.35 -14.25 8.83
N LYS A 154 4.61 -14.71 7.81
CA LYS A 154 5.10 -15.56 6.72
C LYS A 154 5.32 -14.70 5.48
N LEU A 155 6.50 -14.80 4.88
CA LEU A 155 6.87 -14.08 3.66
C LEU A 155 5.91 -14.45 2.53
N HIS A 156 5.26 -13.43 1.96
CA HIS A 156 4.40 -13.54 0.80
C HIS A 156 5.17 -13.20 -0.49
N LYS A 157 5.92 -12.10 -0.48
CA LYS A 157 6.69 -11.62 -1.63
C LYS A 157 7.97 -10.90 -1.18
N ASP A 158 9.04 -11.09 -1.93
CA ASP A 158 10.30 -10.35 -1.83
C ASP A 158 10.87 -10.23 -3.25
N ASP A 159 10.45 -9.21 -3.98
CA ASP A 159 10.69 -9.14 -5.43
C ASP A 159 10.73 -7.69 -5.94
N VAL A 160 11.32 -7.50 -7.12
CA VAL A 160 11.35 -6.23 -7.83
C VAL A 160 10.22 -6.17 -8.86
N LEU A 161 9.36 -5.16 -8.73
CA LEU A 161 8.31 -4.84 -9.70
C LEU A 161 8.78 -3.75 -10.65
N ASN A 162 8.54 -3.96 -11.95
CA ASN A 162 8.80 -3.00 -13.00
C ASN A 162 7.51 -2.77 -13.78
N ALA A 163 7.15 -1.51 -14.05
CA ALA A 163 6.03 -1.20 -14.92
C ALA A 163 6.35 -1.61 -16.38
N PRO A 164 5.40 -2.18 -17.14
CA PRO A 164 4.09 -2.65 -16.70
C PRO A 164 4.19 -3.99 -15.94
N CYS A 165 3.42 -4.13 -14.85
CA CYS A 165 3.27 -5.39 -14.13
C CYS A 165 1.79 -5.67 -13.80
N PRO A 166 1.42 -6.93 -13.49
CA PRO A 166 0.07 -7.25 -13.04
C PRO A 166 -0.34 -6.46 -11.80
N ILE A 167 -1.65 -6.21 -11.65
CA ILE A 167 -2.24 -5.63 -10.45
C ILE A 167 -1.95 -6.51 -9.23
N ALA A 168 -1.43 -5.91 -8.17
CA ALA A 168 -1.33 -6.58 -6.87
C ALA A 168 -2.65 -6.39 -6.11
N VAL A 169 -3.14 -7.46 -5.48
CA VAL A 169 -4.32 -7.42 -4.63
C VAL A 169 -3.97 -8.10 -3.31
N LEU A 170 -4.09 -7.37 -2.21
CA LEU A 170 -4.01 -7.91 -0.87
C LEU A 170 -5.40 -7.95 -0.22
N TYR A 171 -5.56 -8.87 0.71
CA TYR A 171 -6.78 -9.15 1.46
C TYR A 171 -6.50 -9.01 2.96
N PRO A 172 -7.52 -9.01 3.82
CA PRO A 172 -7.33 -8.87 5.27
C PRO A 172 -6.37 -9.88 5.93
N GLN A 173 -6.24 -11.08 5.35
CA GLN A 173 -5.45 -12.18 5.92
C GLN A 173 -4.54 -12.89 4.89
N SER A 174 -4.45 -12.37 3.67
CA SER A 174 -3.69 -13.01 2.60
C SER A 174 -3.27 -12.02 1.52
N GLY A 175 -2.30 -12.40 0.70
CA GLY A 175 -1.87 -11.59 -0.44
C GLY A 175 -0.79 -10.56 -0.07
N GLY A 176 -0.18 -10.70 1.10
CA GLY A 176 0.84 -9.77 1.59
C GLY A 176 0.23 -8.54 2.24
N ASN A 177 -0.71 -8.74 3.18
CA ASN A 177 -1.38 -7.63 3.89
C ASN A 177 -0.39 -6.67 4.56
N ILE A 178 0.72 -7.20 5.05
CA ILE A 178 1.80 -6.45 5.67
C ILE A 178 2.88 -6.23 4.64
N HIS A 179 3.22 -5.00 4.27
CA HIS A 179 4.21 -4.78 3.21
C HIS A 179 4.99 -3.48 3.37
N CYS A 180 6.17 -3.48 2.77
CA CYS A 180 6.97 -2.28 2.55
C CYS A 180 7.31 -2.16 1.07
N VAL A 181 7.54 -0.93 0.65
CA VAL A 181 7.91 -0.58 -0.72
C VAL A 181 9.15 0.29 -0.67
N THR A 182 10.14 -0.01 -1.51
CA THR A 182 11.30 0.86 -1.72
C THR A 182 11.45 1.15 -3.21
N SER A 183 11.41 2.41 -3.61
CA SER A 183 11.57 2.80 -5.01
C SER A 183 13.01 2.56 -5.48
N LEU A 184 13.16 1.84 -6.60
CA LEU A 184 14.48 1.59 -7.22
C LEU A 184 14.79 2.60 -8.33
N SER A 185 13.74 3.15 -8.94
CA SER A 185 13.74 4.35 -9.77
C SER A 185 12.58 5.23 -9.33
N SER A 186 12.50 6.47 -9.81
CA SER A 186 11.29 7.27 -9.63
C SER A 186 10.09 6.47 -10.12
N CYS A 187 9.12 6.27 -9.25
CA CYS A 187 7.97 5.41 -9.53
C CYS A 187 6.68 5.99 -8.96
N SER A 188 5.57 5.57 -9.55
CA SER A 188 4.26 5.89 -9.01
C SER A 188 3.33 4.70 -9.08
N PHE A 189 2.52 4.55 -8.05
CA PHE A 189 1.47 3.54 -8.00
C PHE A 189 0.16 4.12 -7.51
N LEU A 190 -0.94 3.54 -7.99
CA LEU A 190 -2.30 3.88 -7.62
C LEU A 190 -2.85 2.79 -6.71
N ASP A 191 -3.41 3.21 -5.58
CA ASP A 191 -4.12 2.33 -4.65
C ASP A 191 -5.62 2.61 -4.63
N VAL A 192 -6.40 1.53 -4.65
CA VAL A 192 -7.80 1.51 -4.21
C VAL A 192 -7.87 0.72 -2.92
N VAL A 193 -8.29 1.36 -1.84
CA VAL A 193 -8.37 0.77 -0.49
C VAL A 193 -9.82 0.71 -0.05
N ALA A 194 -10.29 -0.46 0.41
CA ALA A 194 -11.65 -0.66 0.92
C ALA A 194 -11.67 -1.54 2.19
N PRO A 195 -12.34 -1.14 3.28
CA PRO A 195 -12.98 0.17 3.49
C PRO A 195 -11.97 1.33 3.58
N ASN A 196 -12.44 2.58 3.62
CA ASN A 196 -11.54 3.73 3.74
C ASN A 196 -10.81 3.73 5.10
N PRO A 197 -9.48 3.86 5.12
CA PRO A 197 -8.69 3.85 6.35
C PRO A 197 -9.10 4.95 7.34
N GLN A 198 -9.55 6.12 6.87
CA GLN A 198 -9.94 7.24 7.72
C GLN A 198 -11.22 6.98 8.55
N TYR A 199 -12.07 6.05 8.13
CA TYR A 199 -13.31 5.72 8.84
C TYR A 199 -13.17 4.50 9.77
N ARG A 200 -11.98 3.87 9.81
CA ARG A 200 -11.67 2.77 10.73
C ARG A 200 -11.01 3.21 12.04
N PHE A 201 -10.55 4.45 12.15
CA PHE A 201 -10.07 5.04 13.42
C PHE A 201 -11.15 5.13 14.52
N GLN A 202 -12.38 4.68 14.26
CA GLN A 202 -13.45 4.51 15.25
C GLN A 202 -13.53 3.07 15.81
N SER A 203 -12.74 2.13 15.29
CA SER A 203 -12.58 0.77 15.78
C SER A 203 -11.15 0.56 16.30
N ASP A 204 -10.95 -0.37 17.23
CA ASP A 204 -9.62 -0.65 17.83
C ASP A 204 -8.57 -1.18 16.82
N GLU A 205 -8.95 -1.43 15.56
CA GLU A 205 -8.06 -1.87 14.47
C GLU A 205 -7.40 -0.67 13.78
N HIS A 206 -6.20 -0.28 14.24
CA HIS A 206 -5.42 0.83 13.70
C HIS A 206 -4.41 0.35 12.66
N PHE A 207 -4.04 1.24 11.72
CA PHE A 207 -2.92 1.03 10.81
C PHE A 207 -1.63 1.02 11.61
N ASP A 208 -0.92 -0.10 11.60
CA ASP A 208 0.30 -0.27 12.36
C ASP A 208 1.52 -0.16 11.45
N PHE A 209 2.53 0.59 11.89
CA PHE A 209 3.87 0.46 11.36
C PHE A 209 4.55 -0.71 12.06
N LEU A 210 5.31 -1.48 11.29
CA LEU A 210 6.02 -2.64 11.80
C LEU A 210 7.52 -2.55 11.49
N THR A 211 8.31 -3.24 12.31
CA THR A 211 9.68 -3.61 11.97
C THR A 211 9.81 -5.13 12.00
N GLY A 212 10.64 -5.68 11.12
CA GLY A 212 10.81 -7.11 10.97
C GLY A 212 12.25 -7.55 11.21
N GLN A 213 12.43 -8.55 12.07
CA GLN A 213 13.68 -9.30 12.16
C GLN A 213 13.48 -10.70 11.58
N LEU A 214 14.34 -11.07 10.62
CA LEU A 214 14.33 -12.42 10.05
C LEU A 214 14.48 -13.47 11.16
N CYS A 215 13.70 -14.54 11.06
CA CYS A 215 13.83 -15.66 11.97
C CYS A 215 15.20 -16.33 11.75
N SER A 216 16.14 -16.10 12.67
CA SER A 216 17.26 -17.04 12.80
C SER A 216 16.65 -18.40 13.17
N ALA A 217 17.04 -19.47 12.46
CA ALA A 217 16.47 -20.82 12.56
C ALA A 217 16.03 -21.19 14.00
N PRO A 218 14.91 -21.93 14.16
CA PRO A 218 14.28 -22.10 15.46
C PRO A 218 15.27 -22.64 16.48
N THR A 219 15.61 -21.80 17.46
CA THR A 219 16.26 -22.27 18.68
C THR A 219 15.28 -23.24 19.35
N ALA A 220 15.81 -24.36 19.83
CA ALA A 220 15.11 -25.60 20.16
C ALA A 220 14.04 -25.53 21.29
N ALA A 221 13.52 -24.33 21.62
CA ALA A 221 12.50 -24.12 22.64
C ALA A 221 11.05 -24.26 22.10
N ALA A 222 10.81 -24.14 20.79
CA ALA A 222 9.50 -24.37 20.20
C ALA A 222 9.27 -25.85 19.85
N ARG A 223 9.21 -26.72 20.89
CA ARG A 223 8.66 -28.07 20.71
C ARG A 223 7.14 -27.98 20.72
N HIS A 224 6.55 -27.79 19.55
CA HIS A 224 5.30 -28.42 19.05
C HIS A 224 4.83 -27.67 17.81
N ASP A 225 5.60 -27.79 16.73
CA ASP A 225 5.14 -28.23 15.41
C ASP A 225 6.29 -27.98 14.43
N LYS A 226 6.59 -29.00 13.62
CA LYS A 226 7.62 -28.89 12.60
C LYS A 226 7.15 -27.91 11.54
N VAL A 227 7.59 -26.65 11.63
CA VAL A 227 7.49 -25.70 10.52
C VAL A 227 8.38 -26.24 9.41
N ALA A 228 7.75 -26.81 8.37
CA ALA A 228 8.41 -27.53 7.26
C ALA A 228 9.05 -26.60 6.21
N HIS A 229 9.18 -25.31 6.51
CA HIS A 229 9.71 -24.32 5.58
C HIS A 229 10.88 -23.57 6.25
N GLY A 230 11.96 -23.37 5.49
CA GLY A 230 13.24 -22.86 6.00
C GLY A 230 13.16 -21.47 6.65
N PRO A 231 14.24 -21.03 7.31
CA PRO A 231 14.30 -19.78 8.09
C PRO A 231 13.99 -18.52 7.25
N ASP A 232 14.21 -18.56 5.93
CA ASP A 232 14.06 -17.40 5.04
C ASP A 232 12.61 -17.03 4.72
N HIS A 233 11.63 -17.83 5.16
CA HIS A 233 10.21 -17.61 4.87
C HIS A 233 9.41 -16.99 6.02
N PHE A 234 10.04 -16.73 7.17
CA PHE A 234 9.33 -16.18 8.34
C PHE A 234 10.10 -15.02 8.97
N ALA A 235 9.36 -14.06 9.52
CA ALA A 235 9.91 -12.94 10.26
C ALA A 235 9.10 -12.71 11.55
N TRP A 236 9.78 -12.35 12.63
CA TRP A 236 9.13 -11.77 13.79
C TRP A 236 8.89 -10.29 13.51
N LEU A 237 7.64 -9.88 13.58
CA LEU A 237 7.22 -8.51 13.33
C LEU A 237 6.76 -7.86 14.64
N GLU A 238 7.21 -6.63 14.86
CA GLU A 238 6.91 -5.82 16.04
C GLU A 238 6.24 -4.52 15.58
N THR A 239 5.13 -4.14 16.21
CA THR A 239 4.52 -2.82 16.02
C THR A 239 5.42 -1.73 16.59
N ILE A 240 5.64 -0.67 15.81
CA ILE A 240 6.45 0.50 16.18
C ILE A 240 5.64 1.77 16.03
N ASP A 241 6.10 2.85 16.67
CA ASP A 241 5.60 4.19 16.36
C ASP A 241 5.97 4.59 14.92
N GLU A 242 5.25 5.58 14.37
CA GLU A 242 5.51 6.11 13.04
C GLU A 242 7.00 6.43 12.85
N PRO A 243 7.66 5.87 11.82
CA PRO A 243 9.09 6.06 11.62
C PRO A 243 9.43 7.54 11.39
N ALA A 244 10.42 8.05 12.13
CA ALA A 244 10.84 9.46 12.05
C ALA A 244 11.33 9.91 10.66
N ASN A 245 11.65 8.96 9.78
CA ASN A 245 12.07 9.18 8.40
C ASN A 245 10.91 9.09 7.39
N MET A 246 9.66 8.93 7.84
CA MET A 246 8.49 9.00 6.96
C MET A 246 8.11 10.47 6.74
N ASN A 247 8.21 10.92 5.49
CA ASN A 247 7.90 12.29 5.13
C ASN A 247 6.95 12.30 3.93
N VAL A 248 5.68 12.61 4.19
CA VAL A 248 4.64 12.61 3.16
C VAL A 248 4.23 14.04 2.84
N ARG A 249 4.21 14.38 1.55
CA ARG A 249 3.65 15.65 1.07
C ARG A 249 2.35 15.40 0.32
N ASN A 250 1.31 16.16 0.65
CA ASN A 250 0.08 16.15 -0.12
C ASN A 250 0.25 17.02 -1.38
N GLY A 251 0.17 16.39 -2.54
CA GLY A 251 0.16 17.07 -3.84
C GLY A 251 -1.26 17.32 -4.36
N MET A 252 -1.36 18.15 -5.39
CA MET A 252 -2.64 18.43 -6.05
C MET A 252 -2.82 17.48 -7.24
N TYR A 253 -3.90 16.70 -7.21
CA TYR A 253 -4.25 15.83 -8.34
C TYR A 253 -4.64 16.68 -9.56
N ALA A 254 -3.99 16.41 -10.69
CA ALA A 254 -4.12 17.18 -11.94
C ALA A 254 -4.82 16.39 -13.07
N GLY A 255 -5.28 15.16 -12.79
CA GLY A 255 -6.01 14.33 -13.75
C GLY A 255 -7.49 14.72 -13.89
N PRO A 256 -8.26 13.94 -14.68
CA PRO A 256 -9.70 14.14 -14.83
C PRO A 256 -10.43 14.10 -13.49
N ILE A 257 -11.31 15.07 -13.26
CA ILE A 257 -12.12 15.22 -12.03
C ILE A 257 -13.11 14.06 -11.90
N VAL A 258 -13.22 13.50 -10.70
CA VAL A 258 -14.27 12.53 -10.33
C VAL A 258 -15.57 13.28 -10.02
N GLN A 259 -16.64 12.93 -10.73
CA GLN A 259 -18.00 13.41 -10.49
C GLN A 259 -18.70 12.43 -9.53
N VAL A 260 -19.17 12.93 -8.38
CA VAL A 260 -19.69 12.12 -7.25
C VAL A 260 -21.22 12.04 -7.27
#